data_AF-A0A3B8HMK9-F1
#
_entry.id   AF-A0A3B8HMK9-F1
#
_cell.length_a   1.000
_cell.length_b   1.000
_cell.length_c   1.000
_cell.angle_alpha   90.00
_cell.angle_beta   90.00
_cell.angle_gamma   90.00
#
_symmetry.space_group_name_H-M   'P 1'
#
loop_
_entity.id
_entity.type
_entity.pdbx_description
1 polymer ?
#
loop_
_entity_poly.entity_id
_entity_poly.type
_entity_poly.pdbx_seq_one_letter_code
_entity_poly.pdbx_strand_id
1 'polypeptide(L)'
;MMALHREMLVPYVFGLYMAIILVAGLWPFDFLPGNGVTMQPGENRLVFNGHGVAVIGNHDLDRLRQDFAVKAVTAELWIKPTVEPTNGVPAILAFHDRQAGKSFFLGQWKTHLIVRTRTNLPTKNNRGYREIGLRDALVPGNERFLTLASDANGTVIYLDGQLAQSHGQYQLFSETGGVDELVVGNSPSGKQGWSGEFWGLAVYNRALQPDEVIESYLGWMDGSRERLWIENTLALYSFRGGSLPAVRNLASAGLDLVVPLVFVPLHRTILACSWDFAQHRWSTVQDVAINVVGFMPFGLLAFLLLSGRGHLSRGRTFVLVTILGLTLSVAIEWAQAYLPSRDSSLIDVVCNGVGTALGAAMVLPPRVRRVFVELVKWQEEASPKQF
;
A
#
# COMPACT_ATOMS: atom_id res chain seq x y z
N MET A 1 26.87 23.20 40.49
CA MET A 1 25.90 22.18 40.01
C MET A 1 24.77 22.77 39.14
N MET A 2 24.24 23.96 39.44
CA MET A 2 23.18 24.62 38.63
C MET A 2 23.64 25.19 37.26
N ALA A 3 24.88 25.66 37.12
CA ALA A 3 25.42 26.19 35.85
C ALA A 3 25.54 25.12 34.74
N LEU A 4 25.97 23.91 35.11
CA LEU A 4 26.08 22.76 34.21
C LEU A 4 24.71 22.33 33.62
N HIS A 5 23.61 22.68 34.29
CA HIS A 5 22.25 22.36 33.84
C HIS A 5 21.75 23.30 32.73
N ARG A 6 22.33 24.50 32.56
CA ARG A 6 21.85 25.52 31.62
C ARG A 6 22.52 25.49 30.25
N GLU A 7 23.82 25.18 30.18
CA GLU A 7 24.54 24.97 28.90
C GLU A 7 24.00 23.77 28.12
N MET A 8 23.36 22.83 28.82
CA MET A 8 22.78 21.63 28.24
C MET A 8 21.32 21.81 27.78
N LEU A 9 20.69 22.98 28.00
CA LEU A 9 19.27 23.18 27.70
C LEU A 9 18.96 23.03 26.20
N VAL A 10 19.71 23.69 25.32
CA VAL A 10 19.46 23.61 23.86
C VAL A 10 19.74 22.20 23.33
N PRO A 11 20.83 21.50 23.71
CA PRO A 11 21.02 20.08 23.41
C PRO A 11 19.88 19.19 23.90
N TYR A 12 19.39 19.37 25.12
CA TYR A 12 18.28 18.57 25.66
C TYR A 12 16.97 18.83 24.93
N VAL A 13 16.62 20.10 24.68
CA VAL A 13 15.42 20.46 23.92
C VAL A 13 15.49 19.93 22.49
N PHE A 14 16.66 20.01 21.85
CA PHE A 14 16.87 19.40 20.54
C PHE A 14 16.71 17.88 20.58
N GLY A 15 17.31 17.19 21.56
CA GLY A 15 17.18 15.75 21.72
C GLY A 15 15.73 15.31 21.96
N LEU A 16 15.00 16.03 22.80
CA LEU A 16 13.58 15.80 23.04
C LEU A 16 12.75 16.02 21.77
N TYR A 17 13.03 17.10 21.03
CA TYR A 17 12.33 17.39 19.79
C TYR A 17 12.60 16.34 18.70
N MET A 18 13.84 15.87 18.61
CA MET A 18 14.21 14.75 17.75
C MET A 18 13.42 13.48 18.08
N ALA A 19 13.28 13.15 19.37
CA ALA A 19 12.47 12.01 19.79
C ALA A 19 11.00 12.20 19.40
N ILE A 20 10.45 13.40 19.54
CA ILE A 20 9.07 13.72 19.14
C ILE A 20 8.88 13.52 17.63
N ILE A 21 9.77 14.04 16.78
CA ILE A 21 9.70 13.84 15.32
C ILE A 21 9.75 12.35 14.97
N LEU A 22 10.69 11.60 15.55
CA LEU A 22 10.84 10.18 15.25
C LEU A 22 9.62 9.38 15.72
N VAL A 23 9.08 9.68 16.90
CA VAL A 23 7.84 9.06 17.39
C VAL A 23 6.67 9.40 16.49
N ALA A 24 6.45 10.68 16.16
CA ALA A 24 5.35 11.09 15.30
C ALA A 24 5.45 10.49 13.88
N GLY A 25 6.66 10.45 13.30
CA GLY A 25 6.92 9.93 11.97
C GLY A 25 6.82 8.41 11.89
N LEU A 26 7.28 7.67 12.92
CA LEU A 26 7.36 6.21 12.88
C LEU A 26 6.22 5.52 13.64
N TRP A 27 5.36 6.23 14.36
CA TRP A 27 4.18 5.66 14.99
C TRP A 27 3.25 5.01 13.93
N PRO A 28 2.75 3.78 14.16
CA PRO A 28 2.71 3.03 15.42
C PRO A 28 3.90 2.09 15.72
N PHE A 29 5.02 2.20 14.99
CA PHE A 29 6.19 1.32 15.11
C PHE A 29 5.92 -0.17 14.81
N ASP A 30 4.82 -0.46 14.13
CA ASP A 30 4.44 -1.82 13.75
C ASP A 30 5.03 -2.17 12.38
N PHE A 31 6.32 -2.51 12.37
CA PHE A 31 7.07 -2.87 11.15
C PHE A 31 6.83 -4.32 10.69
N LEU A 32 6.23 -5.15 11.54
CA LEU A 32 5.97 -6.56 11.28
C LEU A 32 4.52 -6.93 11.69
N PRO A 33 3.51 -6.27 11.11
CA PRO A 33 2.13 -6.55 11.48
C PRO A 33 1.75 -7.98 11.11
N GLY A 34 0.93 -8.59 11.95
CA GLY A 34 0.32 -9.89 11.63
C GLY A 34 -0.52 -9.80 10.37
N ASN A 35 -0.54 -10.87 9.57
CA ASN A 35 -1.40 -10.92 8.40
C ASN A 35 -2.86 -11.02 8.81
N GLY A 36 -3.69 -10.13 8.26
CA GLY A 36 -5.11 -10.00 8.59
C GLY A 36 -6.03 -11.08 8.00
N VAL A 37 -5.48 -12.22 7.57
CA VAL A 37 -6.25 -13.36 7.06
C VAL A 37 -6.43 -14.38 8.16
N THR A 38 -7.66 -14.78 8.40
CA THR A 38 -8.00 -15.83 9.37
C THR A 38 -8.81 -16.93 8.72
N MET A 39 -8.67 -18.14 9.27
CA MET A 39 -9.49 -19.30 8.92
C MET A 39 -9.77 -20.05 10.21
N GLN A 40 -11.03 -20.17 10.61
CA GLN A 40 -11.37 -20.90 11.83
C GLN A 40 -11.39 -22.42 11.56
N PRO A 41 -11.01 -23.26 12.54
CA PRO A 41 -11.08 -24.71 12.39
C PRO A 41 -12.51 -25.18 12.07
N GLY A 42 -12.66 -25.95 10.99
CA GLY A 42 -13.96 -26.46 10.54
C GLY A 42 -14.75 -25.50 9.66
N GLU A 43 -14.28 -24.26 9.45
CA GLU A 43 -14.86 -23.34 8.49
C GLU A 43 -14.19 -23.50 7.12
N ASN A 44 -15.00 -23.49 6.07
CA ASN A 44 -14.55 -23.64 4.68
C ASN A 44 -14.35 -22.27 4.01
N ARG A 45 -13.87 -21.27 4.77
CA ARG A 45 -13.73 -19.90 4.28
C ARG A 45 -12.49 -19.19 4.83
N LEU A 46 -11.89 -18.35 4.00
CA LEU A 46 -10.89 -17.36 4.40
C LEU A 46 -11.59 -16.04 4.72
N VAL A 47 -11.22 -15.41 5.83
CA VAL A 47 -11.74 -14.09 6.21
C VAL A 47 -10.63 -13.06 6.14
N PHE A 48 -10.87 -12.01 5.35
CA PHE A 48 -9.99 -10.86 5.18
C PHE A 48 -10.55 -9.65 5.94
N ASN A 49 -9.70 -8.95 6.68
CA ASN A 49 -10.08 -7.81 7.53
C ASN A 49 -9.55 -6.44 7.04
N GLY A 50 -9.25 -6.30 5.75
CA GLY A 50 -8.71 -5.06 5.17
C GLY A 50 -7.19 -4.92 5.25
N HIS A 51 -6.50 -5.78 6.02
CA HIS A 51 -5.03 -5.87 6.03
C HIS A 51 -4.54 -7.30 5.76
N GLY A 52 -5.43 -8.17 5.27
CA GLY A 52 -5.09 -9.53 4.86
C GLY A 52 -4.45 -9.57 3.48
N VAL A 53 -3.54 -10.51 3.26
CA VAL A 53 -3.02 -10.85 1.94
C VAL A 53 -2.78 -12.36 1.84
N ALA A 54 -3.17 -12.96 0.73
CA ALA A 54 -2.78 -14.32 0.36
C ALA A 54 -2.17 -14.29 -1.04
N VAL A 55 -1.12 -15.08 -1.26
CA VAL A 55 -0.38 -15.10 -2.53
C VAL A 55 -0.09 -16.52 -2.96
N ILE A 56 0.05 -16.74 -4.27
CA ILE A 56 0.59 -18.02 -4.74
C ILE A 56 2.04 -18.15 -4.25
N GLY A 57 2.41 -19.32 -3.73
CA GLY A 57 3.78 -19.60 -3.29
C GLY A 57 4.79 -19.43 -4.43
N ASN A 58 6.00 -18.95 -4.11
CA ASN A 58 7.07 -18.66 -5.09
C ASN A 58 7.60 -19.87 -5.87
N HIS A 59 7.08 -21.06 -5.64
CA HIS A 59 7.46 -22.26 -6.37
C HIS A 59 6.68 -22.30 -7.69
N ASP A 60 7.39 -22.51 -8.81
CA ASP A 60 6.82 -22.67 -10.15
C ASP A 60 6.28 -21.38 -10.84
N LEU A 61 6.89 -20.21 -10.58
CA LEU A 61 6.54 -18.96 -11.29
C LEU A 61 6.72 -19.06 -12.82
N ASP A 62 7.74 -19.79 -13.28
CA ASP A 62 7.95 -20.03 -14.71
C ASP A 62 6.80 -20.84 -15.34
N ARG A 63 6.23 -21.77 -14.56
CA ARG A 63 5.07 -22.57 -14.96
C ARG A 63 3.81 -21.71 -15.00
N LEU A 64 3.57 -20.87 -13.98
CA LEU A 64 2.48 -19.89 -13.96
C LEU A 64 2.53 -19.06 -15.26
N ARG A 65 3.69 -18.54 -15.61
CA ARG A 65 3.87 -17.72 -16.81
C ARG A 65 3.60 -18.47 -18.12
N GLN A 66 4.04 -19.72 -18.23
CA GLN A 66 3.74 -20.57 -19.38
C GLN A 66 2.25 -20.85 -19.50
N ASP A 67 1.62 -21.18 -18.38
CA ASP A 67 0.21 -21.53 -18.30
C ASP A 67 -0.69 -20.34 -18.66
N PHE A 68 -0.30 -19.10 -18.32
CA PHE A 68 -1.01 -17.87 -18.69
C PHE A 68 -0.64 -17.29 -20.07
N ALA A 69 0.29 -17.90 -20.81
CA ALA A 69 0.64 -17.44 -22.15
C ALA A 69 -0.50 -17.52 -23.17
N VAL A 70 -1.57 -18.26 -22.83
CA VAL A 70 -2.75 -18.54 -23.67
C VAL A 70 -3.63 -17.30 -23.93
N LYS A 71 -3.32 -16.13 -23.33
CA LYS A 71 -4.04 -14.85 -23.54
C LYS A 71 -5.55 -14.92 -23.30
N ALA A 72 -5.99 -15.91 -22.55
CA ALA A 72 -7.36 -16.07 -22.07
C ALA A 72 -7.31 -16.48 -20.60
N VAL A 73 -8.26 -16.00 -19.82
CA VAL A 73 -8.39 -16.35 -18.40
C VAL A 73 -9.84 -16.33 -17.99
N THR A 74 -10.19 -17.25 -17.12
CA THR A 74 -11.41 -17.14 -16.31
C THR A 74 -11.02 -17.15 -14.85
N ALA A 75 -11.58 -16.21 -14.09
CA ALA A 75 -11.49 -16.21 -12.63
C ALA A 75 -12.89 -16.37 -12.05
N GLU A 76 -13.05 -17.36 -11.17
CA GLU A 76 -14.27 -17.61 -10.43
C GLU A 76 -14.04 -17.36 -8.94
N LEU A 77 -14.92 -16.56 -8.34
CA LEU A 77 -14.79 -16.11 -6.96
C LEU A 77 -16.12 -16.31 -6.24
N TRP A 78 -16.09 -17.10 -5.18
CA TRP A 78 -17.21 -17.23 -4.27
C TRP A 78 -16.92 -16.42 -3.01
N ILE A 79 -17.57 -15.26 -2.89
CA ILE A 79 -17.22 -14.23 -1.91
C ILE A 79 -18.43 -13.60 -1.23
N LYS A 80 -18.19 -13.01 -0.07
CA LYS A 80 -19.17 -12.19 0.65
C LYS A 80 -18.48 -10.94 1.21
N PRO A 81 -18.72 -9.75 0.64
CA PRO A 81 -18.20 -8.50 1.19
C PRO A 81 -18.76 -8.25 2.59
N THR A 82 -17.94 -7.75 3.51
CA THR A 82 -18.40 -7.41 4.88
C THR A 82 -18.46 -5.92 5.14
N VAL A 83 -17.74 -5.12 4.34
CA VAL A 83 -17.64 -3.66 4.48
C VAL A 83 -17.89 -2.99 3.13
N GLU A 84 -18.59 -1.85 3.14
CA GLU A 84 -18.67 -0.95 1.98
C GLU A 84 -17.46 0.02 2.00
N PRO A 85 -16.55 -0.05 1.02
CA PRO A 85 -15.41 0.86 1.00
C PRO A 85 -15.82 2.27 0.60
N THR A 86 -15.42 3.24 1.41
CA THR A 86 -15.66 4.67 1.18
C THR A 86 -14.48 5.38 0.53
N ASN A 87 -13.28 4.80 0.62
CA ASN A 87 -12.02 5.37 0.14
C ASN A 87 -11.25 4.33 -0.67
N GLY A 88 -10.77 4.72 -1.86
CA GLY A 88 -9.99 3.83 -2.72
C GLY A 88 -10.80 2.67 -3.29
N VAL A 89 -10.14 1.72 -3.95
CA VAL A 89 -10.79 0.53 -4.51
C VAL A 89 -10.02 -0.69 -4.00
N PRO A 90 -10.41 -1.24 -2.84
CA PRO A 90 -9.83 -2.46 -2.31
C PRO A 90 -9.80 -3.58 -3.34
N ALA A 91 -8.65 -4.23 -3.47
CA ALA A 91 -8.46 -5.32 -4.42
C ALA A 91 -8.85 -6.65 -3.78
N ILE A 92 -9.76 -7.36 -4.47
CA ILE A 92 -10.23 -8.70 -4.13
C ILE A 92 -9.26 -9.72 -4.71
N LEU A 93 -8.87 -9.53 -5.97
CA LEU A 93 -7.95 -10.39 -6.71
C LEU A 93 -7.13 -9.53 -7.67
N ALA A 94 -5.82 -9.68 -7.64
CA ALA A 94 -4.90 -8.91 -8.48
C ALA A 94 -3.89 -9.84 -9.16
N PHE A 95 -3.75 -9.67 -10.47
CA PHE A 95 -2.76 -10.34 -11.30
C PHE A 95 -1.68 -9.32 -11.67
N HIS A 96 -0.42 -9.66 -11.49
CA HIS A 96 0.69 -8.76 -11.77
C HIS A 96 1.72 -9.40 -12.71
N ASP A 97 2.15 -8.62 -13.70
CA ASP A 97 3.27 -8.89 -14.59
C ASP A 97 4.44 -8.00 -14.17
N ARG A 98 5.48 -8.60 -13.58
CA ARG A 98 6.65 -7.87 -13.08
C ARG A 98 7.48 -7.29 -14.22
N GLN A 99 7.49 -7.94 -15.39
CA GLN A 99 8.31 -7.52 -16.51
C GLN A 99 7.67 -6.36 -17.28
N ALA A 100 6.38 -6.46 -17.56
CA ALA A 100 5.64 -5.40 -18.25
C ALA A 100 5.18 -4.29 -17.32
N GLY A 101 5.23 -4.50 -15.99
CA GLY A 101 4.66 -3.59 -14.98
C GLY A 101 3.13 -3.45 -15.11
N LYS A 102 2.49 -4.39 -15.80
CA LYS A 102 1.05 -4.41 -16.04
C LYS A 102 0.37 -5.20 -14.94
N SER A 103 -0.80 -4.75 -14.56
CA SER A 103 -1.68 -5.49 -13.66
C SER A 103 -3.10 -5.31 -14.12
N PHE A 104 -3.88 -6.35 -13.94
CA PHE A 104 -5.31 -6.18 -13.83
C PHE A 104 -5.74 -6.66 -12.45
N PHE A 105 -6.80 -6.04 -11.93
CA PHE A 105 -7.36 -6.44 -10.65
C PHE A 105 -8.86 -6.29 -10.64
N LEU A 106 -9.49 -7.14 -9.85
CA LEU A 106 -10.87 -7.07 -9.45
C LEU A 106 -10.89 -6.41 -8.08
N GLY A 107 -11.72 -5.39 -7.92
CA GLY A 107 -11.86 -4.67 -6.66
C GLY A 107 -13.28 -4.22 -6.41
N GLN A 108 -13.48 -3.65 -5.24
CA GLN A 108 -14.78 -3.16 -4.80
C GLN A 108 -14.75 -1.64 -4.67
N TRP A 109 -15.73 -0.97 -5.27
CA TRP A 109 -16.01 0.45 -5.00
C TRP A 109 -17.45 0.57 -4.54
N LYS A 110 -17.67 0.99 -3.29
CA LYS A 110 -18.99 0.93 -2.68
C LYS A 110 -19.60 -0.47 -2.82
N THR A 111 -20.78 -0.58 -3.43
CA THR A 111 -21.48 -1.83 -3.73
C THR A 111 -21.10 -2.42 -5.09
N HIS A 112 -20.18 -1.82 -5.84
CA HIS A 112 -19.91 -2.17 -7.23
C HIS A 112 -18.66 -3.04 -7.36
N LEU A 113 -18.72 -4.01 -8.27
CA LEU A 113 -17.53 -4.70 -8.77
C LEU A 113 -16.83 -3.78 -9.77
N ILE A 114 -15.53 -3.61 -9.61
CA ILE A 114 -14.66 -2.86 -10.51
C ILE A 114 -13.59 -3.80 -11.04
N VAL A 115 -13.36 -3.76 -12.35
CA VAL A 115 -12.25 -4.44 -13.02
C VAL A 115 -11.39 -3.39 -13.69
N ARG A 116 -10.12 -3.33 -13.31
CA ARG A 116 -9.16 -2.36 -13.83
C ARG A 116 -7.97 -3.06 -14.45
N THR A 117 -7.59 -2.63 -15.64
CA THR A 117 -6.35 -3.04 -16.32
C THR A 117 -5.48 -1.82 -16.51
N ARG A 118 -4.26 -1.88 -15.99
CA ARG A 118 -3.29 -0.79 -16.13
C ARG A 118 -2.68 -0.85 -17.52
N THR A 119 -2.78 0.26 -18.26
CA THR A 119 -2.34 0.31 -19.66
C THR A 119 -1.00 1.02 -19.81
N ASN A 120 -0.86 2.21 -19.23
CA ASN A 120 0.33 3.06 -19.31
C ASN A 120 0.52 3.84 -17.99
N LEU A 121 1.64 4.57 -17.86
CA LEU A 121 1.80 5.55 -16.79
C LEU A 121 0.73 6.64 -16.91
N PRO A 122 0.15 7.08 -15.78
CA PRO A 122 -0.85 8.14 -15.77
C PRO A 122 -0.26 9.44 -16.33
N THR A 123 -1.05 10.14 -17.15
CA THR A 123 -0.76 11.50 -17.62
C THR A 123 -1.91 12.42 -17.22
N LYS A 124 -1.73 13.74 -17.38
CA LYS A 124 -2.75 14.74 -17.01
C LYS A 124 -4.15 14.47 -17.60
N ASN A 125 -4.23 13.82 -18.75
CA ASN A 125 -5.48 13.51 -19.46
C ASN A 125 -5.81 12.02 -19.49
N ASN A 126 -4.96 11.15 -18.93
CA ASN A 126 -5.15 9.71 -18.94
C ASN A 126 -4.82 9.15 -17.57
N ARG A 127 -5.82 8.55 -16.91
CA ARG A 127 -5.62 7.94 -15.59
C ARG A 127 -4.68 6.73 -15.60
N GLY A 128 -4.23 6.29 -16.77
CA GLY A 128 -3.27 5.19 -16.94
C GLY A 128 -3.90 3.81 -16.80
N TYR A 129 -5.23 3.73 -16.77
CA TYR A 129 -5.98 2.48 -16.66
C TYR A 129 -7.27 2.51 -17.47
N ARG A 130 -7.75 1.32 -17.84
CA ARG A 130 -9.11 1.09 -18.36
C ARG A 130 -9.95 0.42 -17.29
N GLU A 131 -11.22 0.78 -17.19
CA GLU A 131 -12.14 0.30 -16.16
C GLU A 131 -13.44 -0.20 -16.78
N ILE A 132 -13.90 -1.36 -16.31
CA ILE A 132 -15.27 -1.84 -16.46
C ILE A 132 -15.78 -2.23 -15.07
N GLY A 133 -17.07 -2.50 -14.92
CA GLY A 133 -17.60 -2.88 -13.62
C GLY A 133 -19.09 -3.13 -13.64
N LEU A 134 -19.55 -3.86 -12.63
CA LEU A 134 -20.94 -4.25 -12.45
C LEU A 134 -21.50 -3.56 -11.20
N ARG A 135 -22.57 -2.77 -11.39
CA ARG A 135 -23.22 -2.05 -10.30
C ARG A 135 -23.95 -3.02 -9.38
N ASP A 136 -23.94 -2.68 -8.09
CA ASP A 136 -24.62 -3.40 -7.00
C ASP A 136 -24.31 -4.91 -6.92
N ALA A 137 -23.19 -5.33 -7.51
CA ALA A 137 -22.73 -6.71 -7.48
C ALA A 137 -22.22 -7.12 -6.10
N LEU A 138 -21.61 -6.19 -5.35
CA LEU A 138 -20.87 -6.43 -4.11
C LEU A 138 -21.50 -5.70 -2.92
N VAL A 139 -22.81 -5.84 -2.74
CA VAL A 139 -23.50 -5.31 -1.55
C VAL A 139 -23.01 -6.06 -0.29
N PRO A 140 -22.56 -5.36 0.76
CA PRO A 140 -22.10 -6.02 1.99
C PRO A 140 -23.16 -6.92 2.62
N GLY A 141 -22.72 -8.08 3.11
CA GLY A 141 -23.59 -9.10 3.70
C GLY A 141 -24.18 -10.08 2.67
N ASN A 142 -24.15 -9.76 1.37
CA ASN A 142 -24.64 -10.66 0.33
C ASN A 142 -23.51 -11.58 -0.14
N GLU A 143 -23.80 -12.87 -0.15
CA GLU A 143 -22.96 -13.88 -0.78
C GLU A 143 -23.15 -13.83 -2.30
N ARG A 144 -22.05 -13.91 -3.04
CA ARG A 144 -22.01 -13.76 -4.49
C ARG A 144 -21.03 -14.72 -5.12
N PHE A 145 -21.44 -15.28 -6.25
CA PHE A 145 -20.56 -16.04 -7.13
C PHE A 145 -20.26 -15.22 -8.38
N LEU A 146 -19.01 -14.82 -8.56
CA LEU A 146 -18.56 -14.01 -9.69
C LEU A 146 -17.73 -14.85 -10.63
N THR A 147 -18.05 -14.80 -11.92
CA THR A 147 -17.19 -15.34 -12.97
C THR A 147 -16.79 -14.23 -13.92
N LEU A 148 -15.48 -14.03 -14.09
CA LEU A 148 -14.91 -13.10 -15.05
C LEU A 148 -14.15 -13.90 -16.11
N ALA A 149 -14.72 -14.00 -17.32
CA ALA A 149 -14.10 -14.70 -18.44
C ALA A 149 -13.58 -13.67 -19.46
N SER A 150 -12.31 -13.75 -19.85
CA SER A 150 -11.71 -12.86 -20.85
C SER A 150 -10.88 -13.65 -21.86
N ASP A 151 -11.02 -13.27 -23.12
CA ASP A 151 -10.29 -13.80 -24.27
C ASP A 151 -10.00 -12.67 -25.29
N ALA A 152 -9.64 -13.05 -26.51
CA ALA A 152 -9.42 -12.11 -27.62
C ALA A 152 -10.70 -11.34 -28.03
N ASN A 153 -11.89 -11.86 -27.74
CA ASN A 153 -13.16 -11.25 -28.12
C ASN A 153 -13.66 -10.24 -27.08
N GLY A 154 -13.12 -10.25 -25.87
CA GLY A 154 -13.42 -9.27 -24.84
C GLY A 154 -13.44 -9.86 -23.44
N THR A 155 -14.25 -9.25 -22.57
CA THR A 155 -14.43 -9.69 -21.19
C THR A 155 -15.93 -9.78 -20.89
N VAL A 156 -16.33 -10.89 -20.27
CA VAL A 156 -17.70 -11.19 -19.89
C VAL A 156 -17.76 -11.38 -18.37
N ILE A 157 -18.75 -10.77 -17.75
CA ILE A 157 -19.00 -10.83 -16.30
C ILE A 157 -20.29 -11.61 -16.09
N TYR A 158 -20.21 -12.66 -15.29
CA TYR A 158 -21.35 -13.42 -14.81
C TYR A 158 -21.52 -13.23 -13.30
N LEU A 159 -22.77 -13.21 -12.86
CA LEU A 159 -23.16 -13.10 -11.46
C LEU A 159 -24.12 -14.25 -11.16
N ASP A 160 -23.78 -15.07 -10.17
CA ASP A 160 -24.59 -16.20 -9.70
C ASP A 160 -24.98 -17.15 -10.86
N GLY A 161 -24.00 -17.44 -11.73
CA GLY A 161 -24.13 -18.29 -12.92
C GLY A 161 -24.79 -17.63 -14.14
N GLN A 162 -25.31 -16.41 -14.02
CA GLN A 162 -26.03 -15.72 -15.11
C GLN A 162 -25.18 -14.63 -15.76
N LEU A 163 -25.33 -14.45 -17.08
CA LEU A 163 -24.67 -13.37 -17.82
C LEU A 163 -25.15 -12.01 -17.30
N ALA A 164 -24.25 -11.23 -16.71
CA ALA A 164 -24.55 -9.89 -16.19
C ALA A 164 -24.18 -8.81 -17.21
N GLN A 165 -22.96 -8.84 -17.73
CA GLN A 165 -22.46 -7.85 -18.71
C GLN A 165 -21.41 -8.45 -19.66
N SER A 166 -21.31 -7.89 -20.86
CA SER A 166 -20.29 -8.24 -21.85
C SER A 166 -19.62 -6.98 -22.40
N HIS A 167 -18.30 -7.02 -22.52
CA HIS A 167 -17.45 -5.92 -22.94
C HIS A 167 -16.50 -6.36 -24.06
N GLY A 168 -16.97 -6.30 -25.31
CA GLY A 168 -16.21 -6.78 -26.47
C GLY A 168 -14.93 -5.99 -26.82
N GLN A 169 -14.76 -4.79 -26.26
CA GLN A 169 -13.55 -3.96 -26.47
C GLN A 169 -12.57 -4.01 -25.30
N TYR A 170 -12.86 -4.77 -24.24
CA TYR A 170 -12.06 -4.82 -23.02
C TYR A 170 -11.43 -6.19 -22.86
N GLN A 171 -10.11 -6.24 -22.77
CA GLN A 171 -9.34 -7.47 -22.58
C GLN A 171 -8.50 -7.32 -21.31
N LEU A 172 -8.43 -8.38 -20.50
CA LEU A 172 -7.62 -8.38 -19.28
C LEU A 172 -6.13 -8.45 -19.58
N PHE A 173 -5.76 -9.24 -20.60
CA PHE A 173 -4.39 -9.31 -21.09
C PHE A 173 -4.19 -8.41 -22.30
N SER A 174 -3.08 -7.68 -22.31
CA SER A 174 -2.56 -7.06 -23.54
C SER A 174 -1.76 -8.07 -24.35
N GLU A 175 -1.53 -7.77 -25.64
CA GLU A 175 -0.83 -8.65 -26.60
C GLU A 175 0.54 -9.19 -26.13
N THR A 176 1.19 -8.58 -25.14
CA THR A 176 2.55 -8.91 -24.66
C THR A 176 2.67 -9.22 -23.16
N GLY A 177 1.57 -9.51 -22.45
CA GLY A 177 1.59 -9.69 -20.98
C GLY A 177 1.63 -11.16 -20.51
N GLY A 178 2.32 -11.42 -19.41
CA GLY A 178 2.24 -12.66 -18.62
C GLY A 178 1.60 -12.42 -17.24
N VAL A 179 1.53 -13.45 -16.41
CA VAL A 179 1.23 -13.34 -14.98
C VAL A 179 2.40 -13.93 -14.23
N ASP A 180 3.01 -13.14 -13.36
CA ASP A 180 4.08 -13.58 -12.46
C ASP A 180 3.56 -13.70 -11.02
N GLU A 181 2.55 -12.92 -10.63
CA GLU A 181 2.06 -12.89 -9.25
C GLU A 181 0.53 -12.85 -9.22
N LEU A 182 -0.07 -13.67 -8.36
CA LEU A 182 -1.48 -13.62 -7.99
C LEU A 182 -1.61 -13.26 -6.52
N VAL A 183 -2.34 -12.17 -6.26
CA VAL A 183 -2.58 -11.65 -4.91
C VAL A 183 -4.07 -11.64 -4.64
N VAL A 184 -4.47 -12.19 -3.49
CA VAL A 184 -5.86 -12.27 -3.03
C VAL A 184 -6.03 -11.38 -1.79
N GLY A 185 -7.10 -10.59 -1.79
CA GLY A 185 -7.52 -9.75 -0.66
C GLY A 185 -6.75 -8.46 -0.46
N ASN A 186 -5.75 -8.15 -1.30
CA ASN A 186 -5.05 -6.87 -1.27
C ASN A 186 -4.46 -6.48 -2.63
N SER A 187 -4.05 -5.22 -2.76
CA SER A 187 -3.17 -4.81 -3.87
C SER A 187 -1.77 -5.38 -3.67
N PRO A 188 -0.97 -5.54 -4.74
CA PRO A 188 0.45 -5.91 -4.62
C PRO A 188 1.24 -4.95 -3.71
N SER A 189 0.82 -3.68 -3.63
CA SER A 189 1.42 -2.69 -2.72
C SER A 189 1.00 -2.82 -1.25
N GLY A 190 -0.02 -3.62 -0.96
CA GLY A 190 -0.56 -3.79 0.39
C GLY A 190 -1.40 -2.62 0.92
N LYS A 191 -1.79 -1.69 0.05
CA LYS A 191 -2.46 -0.42 0.43
C LYS A 191 -3.96 -0.41 0.18
N GLN A 192 -4.47 -1.39 -0.55
CA GLN A 192 -5.88 -1.46 -0.95
C GLN A 192 -6.43 -2.82 -0.54
N GLY A 193 -6.48 -3.06 0.77
CA GLY A 193 -6.91 -4.35 1.31
C GLY A 193 -8.42 -4.47 1.39
N TRP A 194 -8.92 -5.62 0.97
CA TRP A 194 -10.34 -5.94 0.93
C TRP A 194 -10.81 -6.59 2.24
N SER A 195 -12.08 -6.38 2.57
CA SER A 195 -12.73 -6.94 3.76
C SER A 195 -13.92 -7.80 3.35
N GLY A 196 -13.85 -9.08 3.71
CA GLY A 196 -14.90 -10.03 3.37
C GLY A 196 -14.47 -11.48 3.53
N GLU A 197 -15.36 -12.37 3.14
CA GLU A 197 -15.19 -13.81 3.21
C GLU A 197 -14.96 -14.38 1.81
N PHE A 198 -14.05 -15.34 1.70
CA PHE A 198 -13.75 -16.14 0.51
C PHE A 198 -14.11 -17.60 0.79
N TRP A 199 -15.07 -18.12 0.05
CA TRP A 199 -15.52 -19.51 0.12
C TRP A 199 -14.94 -20.37 -0.99
N GLY A 200 -14.47 -19.75 -2.07
CA GLY A 200 -13.89 -20.43 -3.20
C GLY A 200 -13.16 -19.48 -4.14
N LEU A 201 -12.09 -20.00 -4.76
CA LEU A 201 -11.38 -19.33 -5.84
C LEU A 201 -10.96 -20.37 -6.87
N ALA A 202 -11.31 -20.16 -8.14
CA ALA A 202 -10.76 -20.91 -9.26
C ALA A 202 -10.22 -19.99 -10.35
N VAL A 203 -9.15 -20.44 -11.00
CA VAL A 203 -8.54 -19.73 -12.14
C VAL A 203 -8.25 -20.73 -13.25
N TYR A 204 -8.66 -20.37 -14.46
CA TYR A 204 -8.54 -21.16 -15.69
C TYR A 204 -7.71 -20.37 -16.70
N ASN A 205 -6.87 -21.04 -17.50
CA ASN A 205 -6.11 -20.37 -18.57
C ASN A 205 -6.91 -20.24 -19.89
N ARG A 206 -8.24 -20.20 -19.79
CA ARG A 206 -9.14 -20.05 -20.93
C ARG A 206 -10.40 -19.29 -20.52
N ALA A 207 -11.13 -18.77 -21.50
CA ALA A 207 -12.47 -18.26 -21.29
C ALA A 207 -13.47 -19.43 -21.23
N LEU A 208 -14.20 -19.54 -20.12
CA LEU A 208 -15.32 -20.47 -19.99
C LEU A 208 -16.52 -20.00 -20.82
N GLN A 209 -17.20 -20.96 -21.46
CA GLN A 209 -18.42 -20.71 -22.21
C GLN A 209 -19.63 -20.62 -21.26
N PRO A 210 -20.75 -19.98 -21.67
CA PRO A 210 -21.92 -19.78 -20.80
C PRO A 210 -22.43 -21.07 -20.13
N ASP A 211 -22.49 -22.18 -20.88
CA ASP A 211 -22.95 -23.47 -20.34
C ASP A 211 -21.99 -24.01 -19.27
N GLU A 212 -20.68 -23.83 -19.48
CA GLU A 212 -19.64 -24.26 -18.53
C GLU A 212 -19.65 -23.41 -17.26
N VAL A 213 -19.96 -22.10 -17.37
CA VAL A 213 -20.10 -21.21 -16.22
C VAL A 213 -21.27 -21.63 -15.34
N ILE A 214 -22.42 -22.00 -15.94
CA ILE A 214 -23.59 -22.46 -15.20
C ILE A 214 -23.30 -23.79 -14.51
N GLU A 215 -22.68 -24.75 -15.22
CA GLU A 215 -22.29 -26.04 -14.62
C GLU A 215 -21.27 -25.88 -13.49
N SER A 216 -20.27 -25.00 -13.65
CA SER A 216 -19.32 -24.67 -12.58
C SER A 216 -20.04 -24.10 -11.37
N TYR A 217 -20.90 -23.09 -11.57
CA TYR A 217 -21.69 -22.47 -10.51
C TYR A 217 -22.52 -23.50 -9.73
N LEU A 218 -23.24 -24.38 -10.43
CA LEU A 218 -24.00 -25.46 -9.79
C LEU A 218 -23.08 -26.42 -9.00
N GLY A 219 -21.91 -26.74 -9.54
CA GLY A 219 -20.87 -27.54 -8.86
C GLY A 219 -20.32 -26.91 -7.58
N TRP A 220 -20.19 -25.58 -7.55
CA TRP A 220 -19.81 -24.86 -6.33
C TRP A 220 -20.92 -24.91 -5.27
N MET A 221 -22.18 -24.72 -5.69
CA MET A 221 -23.34 -24.70 -4.79
C MET A 221 -23.64 -26.07 -4.19
N ASP A 222 -23.51 -27.15 -4.95
CA ASP A 222 -23.71 -28.53 -4.46
C ASP A 222 -22.44 -29.13 -3.81
N GLY A 223 -21.28 -28.51 -4.01
CA GLY A 223 -20.00 -28.95 -3.49
C GLY A 223 -19.41 -30.18 -4.22
N SER A 224 -19.87 -30.48 -5.43
CA SER A 224 -19.43 -31.59 -6.27
C SER A 224 -18.04 -31.32 -6.82
N ARG A 225 -17.04 -32.01 -6.27
CA ARG A 225 -15.65 -31.90 -6.75
C ARG A 225 -15.52 -32.24 -8.23
N GLU A 226 -16.27 -33.23 -8.73
CA GLU A 226 -16.21 -33.67 -10.12
C GLU A 226 -16.67 -32.58 -11.09
N ARG A 227 -17.69 -31.79 -10.71
CA ARG A 227 -18.19 -30.66 -11.53
C ARG A 227 -17.26 -29.45 -11.50
N LEU A 228 -16.44 -29.32 -10.46
CA LEU A 228 -15.44 -28.26 -10.33
C LEU A 228 -14.19 -28.51 -11.18
N TRP A 229 -13.97 -29.75 -11.63
CA TRP A 229 -12.87 -30.11 -12.52
C TRP A 229 -13.22 -29.80 -13.96
N ILE A 230 -12.79 -28.62 -14.42
CA ILE A 230 -12.88 -28.22 -15.82
C ILE A 230 -11.48 -28.33 -16.44
N GLU A 231 -11.40 -28.72 -17.72
CA GLU A 231 -10.12 -28.76 -18.43
C GLU A 231 -9.39 -27.41 -18.36
N ASN A 232 -8.08 -27.49 -18.14
CA ASN A 232 -7.17 -26.36 -17.96
C ASN A 232 -7.49 -25.44 -16.76
N THR A 233 -8.00 -26.03 -15.68
CA THR A 233 -7.98 -25.38 -14.36
C THR A 233 -6.54 -25.25 -13.88
N LEU A 234 -6.08 -24.03 -13.65
CA LEU A 234 -4.74 -23.74 -13.11
C LEU A 234 -4.71 -23.82 -11.59
N ALA A 235 -5.70 -23.18 -10.97
CA ALA A 235 -5.82 -23.05 -9.54
C ALA A 235 -7.26 -23.32 -9.11
N LEU A 236 -7.44 -24.13 -8.08
CA LEU A 236 -8.72 -24.40 -7.45
C LEU A 236 -8.55 -24.49 -5.93
N TYR A 237 -9.10 -23.53 -5.22
CA TYR A 237 -9.07 -23.44 -3.77
C TYR A 237 -10.50 -23.45 -3.24
N SER A 238 -10.89 -24.56 -2.61
CA SER A 238 -12.21 -24.68 -1.96
C SER A 238 -12.20 -24.34 -0.47
N PHE A 239 -11.01 -24.11 0.10
CA PHE A 239 -10.74 -23.89 1.53
C PHE A 239 -11.23 -24.99 2.50
N ARG A 240 -11.92 -26.03 1.98
CA ARG A 240 -12.46 -27.15 2.77
C ARG A 240 -11.35 -27.96 3.42
N GLY A 241 -11.36 -28.03 4.74
CA GLY A 241 -10.36 -28.78 5.52
C GLY A 241 -8.94 -28.22 5.39
N GLY A 242 -8.79 -26.97 4.93
CA GLY A 242 -7.50 -26.28 4.88
C GLY A 242 -7.04 -25.86 6.27
N SER A 243 -5.74 -25.56 6.38
CA SER A 243 -5.14 -24.89 7.54
C SER A 243 -4.15 -23.84 7.09
N LEU A 244 -4.10 -22.69 7.76
CA LEU A 244 -3.03 -21.71 7.51
C LEU A 244 -1.67 -22.27 7.98
N PRO A 245 -0.54 -21.91 7.36
CA PRO A 245 -0.36 -20.81 6.42
C PRO A 245 -0.54 -21.17 4.93
N ALA A 246 -0.87 -22.40 4.55
CA ALA A 246 -0.94 -22.79 3.14
C ALA A 246 -2.23 -23.56 2.81
N VAL A 247 -2.94 -23.09 1.79
CA VAL A 247 -4.12 -23.75 1.22
C VAL A 247 -3.70 -24.45 -0.06
N ARG A 248 -3.90 -25.77 -0.08
CA ARG A 248 -3.52 -26.61 -1.21
C ARG A 248 -4.32 -26.28 -2.46
N ASN A 249 -3.63 -26.18 -3.60
CA ASN A 249 -4.26 -26.17 -4.91
C ASN A 249 -4.81 -27.56 -5.23
N LEU A 250 -6.12 -27.65 -5.51
CA LEU A 250 -6.75 -28.91 -5.88
C LEU A 250 -6.54 -29.25 -7.36
N ALA A 251 -6.31 -28.26 -8.23
CA ALA A 251 -6.26 -28.44 -9.68
C ALA A 251 -4.94 -29.06 -10.18
N SER A 252 -3.82 -28.71 -9.56
CA SER A 252 -2.52 -29.26 -9.94
C SER A 252 -1.56 -29.32 -8.75
N ALA A 253 -0.53 -30.14 -8.85
CA ALA A 253 0.58 -30.09 -7.90
C ALA A 253 1.33 -28.77 -8.09
N GLY A 254 1.45 -27.98 -7.02
CA GLY A 254 2.06 -26.65 -7.02
C GLY A 254 1.02 -25.52 -7.02
N LEU A 255 1.52 -24.29 -7.00
CA LEU A 255 0.70 -23.06 -6.90
C LEU A 255 -0.21 -23.02 -5.66
N ASP A 256 0.24 -23.57 -4.53
CA ASP A 256 -0.52 -23.46 -3.28
C ASP A 256 -0.69 -22.00 -2.87
N LEU A 257 -1.85 -21.65 -2.31
CA LEU A 257 -2.14 -20.31 -1.84
C LEU A 257 -1.59 -20.15 -0.41
N VAL A 258 -0.59 -19.29 -0.26
CA VAL A 258 0.13 -19.05 0.99
C VAL A 258 -0.35 -17.74 1.63
N VAL A 259 -0.71 -17.83 2.90
CA VAL A 259 -0.95 -16.71 3.79
C VAL A 259 0.29 -16.53 4.66
N PRO A 260 1.16 -15.54 4.37
CA PRO A 260 2.35 -15.31 5.17
C PRO A 260 1.95 -14.92 6.60
N LEU A 261 2.72 -15.33 7.61
CA LEU A 261 2.43 -15.01 9.01
C LEU A 261 2.52 -13.50 9.30
N VAL A 262 3.50 -12.86 8.67
CA VAL A 262 3.70 -11.41 8.72
C VAL A 262 3.23 -10.82 7.42
N PHE A 263 2.47 -9.73 7.50
CA PHE A 263 2.08 -8.98 6.32
C PHE A 263 3.31 -8.31 5.71
N VAL A 264 3.65 -8.72 4.49
CA VAL A 264 4.68 -8.08 3.69
C VAL A 264 4.07 -7.74 2.33
N PRO A 265 3.99 -6.45 1.96
CA PRO A 265 3.54 -6.09 0.62
C PRO A 265 4.55 -6.63 -0.40
N LEU A 266 4.03 -7.15 -1.52
CA LEU A 266 4.88 -7.66 -2.59
C LEU A 266 5.70 -6.52 -3.18
N HIS A 267 5.07 -5.36 -3.37
CA HIS A 267 5.66 -4.20 -4.03
C HIS A 267 5.72 -3.00 -3.08
N ARG A 268 6.92 -2.56 -2.72
CA ARG A 268 7.10 -1.40 -1.84
C ARG A 268 7.23 -0.13 -2.65
N THR A 269 6.50 0.90 -2.26
CA THR A 269 6.64 2.24 -2.83
C THR A 269 7.44 3.10 -1.87
N ILE A 270 8.62 3.54 -2.30
CA ILE A 270 9.51 4.43 -1.55
C ILE A 270 9.52 5.77 -2.26
N LEU A 271 9.35 6.86 -1.51
CA LEU A 271 9.38 8.24 -2.03
C LEU A 271 8.46 8.41 -3.25
N ALA A 272 7.19 8.03 -3.10
CA ALA A 272 6.23 8.18 -4.18
C ALA A 272 6.14 9.65 -4.59
N CYS A 273 6.15 9.88 -5.90
CA CYS A 273 6.06 11.21 -6.48
C CYS A 273 4.67 11.38 -7.11
N SER A 274 3.65 11.51 -6.27
CA SER A 274 2.26 11.73 -6.70
C SER A 274 1.95 13.23 -6.76
N TRP A 275 2.13 13.83 -7.94
CA TRP A 275 1.78 15.24 -8.22
C TRP A 275 0.27 15.50 -8.32
N ASP A 276 -0.57 14.65 -7.73
CA ASP A 276 -2.02 14.69 -7.96
C ASP A 276 -2.72 15.62 -6.95
N PHE A 277 -2.32 16.90 -6.97
CA PHE A 277 -2.92 17.99 -6.16
C PHE A 277 -4.42 18.21 -6.46
N ALA A 278 -4.94 17.63 -7.54
CA ALA A 278 -6.24 17.97 -8.09
C ALA A 278 -7.41 17.31 -7.36
N GLN A 279 -7.21 16.18 -6.68
CA GLN A 279 -8.32 15.36 -6.18
C GLN A 279 -8.72 15.67 -4.73
N HIS A 280 -7.79 16.13 -3.86
CA HIS A 280 -8.06 16.38 -2.44
C HIS A 280 -7.30 17.60 -1.89
N ARG A 281 -7.62 18.81 -2.39
CA ARG A 281 -6.86 20.05 -2.12
C ARG A 281 -6.65 20.37 -0.64
N TRP A 282 -7.62 20.11 0.24
CA TRP A 282 -7.53 20.49 1.65
C TRP A 282 -6.63 19.56 2.48
N SER A 283 -6.72 18.24 2.28
CA SER A 283 -5.83 17.30 2.97
C SER A 283 -4.38 17.52 2.52
N THR A 284 -4.16 17.72 1.21
CA THR A 284 -2.81 17.99 0.68
C THR A 284 -2.20 19.26 1.27
N VAL A 285 -2.99 20.34 1.44
CA VAL A 285 -2.49 21.57 2.08
C VAL A 285 -2.18 21.35 3.54
N GLN A 286 -3.01 20.59 4.27
CA GLN A 286 -2.77 20.25 5.66
C GLN A 286 -1.48 19.43 5.82
N ASP A 287 -1.27 18.41 4.99
CA ASP A 287 -0.06 17.57 5.03
C ASP A 287 1.21 18.40 4.77
N VAL A 288 1.18 19.27 3.76
CA VAL A 288 2.27 20.22 3.48
C VAL A 288 2.54 21.13 4.68
N ALA A 289 1.49 21.71 5.28
CA ALA A 289 1.63 22.59 6.42
C ALA A 289 2.21 21.88 7.64
N ILE A 290 1.75 20.66 7.94
CA ILE A 290 2.25 19.84 9.06
C ILE A 290 3.73 19.53 8.86
N ASN A 291 4.15 19.13 7.67
CA ASN A 291 5.53 18.79 7.37
C ASN A 291 6.47 20.02 7.46
N VAL A 292 6.05 21.16 6.88
CA VAL A 292 6.82 22.41 7.00
C VAL A 292 6.92 22.88 8.45
N VAL A 293 5.79 22.97 9.16
CA VAL A 293 5.75 23.45 10.55
C VAL A 293 6.46 22.49 11.50
N GLY A 294 6.33 21.18 11.28
CA GLY A 294 6.97 20.14 12.07
C GLY A 294 8.50 20.15 11.97
N PHE A 295 9.09 20.58 10.86
CA PHE A 295 10.55 20.65 10.74
C PHE A 295 11.15 22.04 11.05
N MET A 296 10.33 23.08 11.17
CA MET A 296 10.82 24.42 11.56
C MET A 296 11.58 24.43 12.90
N PRO A 297 11.07 23.84 14.00
CA PRO A 297 11.80 23.83 15.27
C PRO A 297 13.10 23.01 15.19
N PHE A 298 13.15 21.94 14.38
CA PHE A 298 14.39 21.20 14.13
C PHE A 298 15.46 22.11 13.51
N GLY A 299 15.11 22.83 12.44
CA GLY A 299 16.03 23.75 11.76
C GLY A 299 16.53 24.87 12.66
N LEU A 300 15.63 25.44 13.47
CA LEU A 300 15.95 26.45 14.46
C LEU A 300 16.98 25.93 15.49
N LEU A 301 16.66 24.83 16.16
CA LEU A 301 17.48 24.27 17.24
C LEU A 301 18.82 23.75 16.74
N ALA A 302 18.86 23.06 15.59
CA ALA A 302 20.10 22.59 14.97
C ALA A 302 21.02 23.75 14.59
N PHE A 303 20.47 24.84 14.05
CA PHE A 303 21.25 26.03 13.72
C PHE A 303 21.87 26.67 14.96
N LEU A 304 21.12 26.75 16.07
CA LEU A 304 21.62 27.27 17.34
C LEU A 304 22.76 26.40 17.91
N LEU A 305 22.59 25.07 17.89
CA LEU A 305 23.60 24.11 18.36
C LEU A 305 24.93 24.19 17.60
N LEU A 306 24.87 24.36 16.28
CA LEU A 306 26.05 24.39 15.42
C LEU A 306 26.69 25.79 15.40
N SER A 307 25.89 26.85 15.47
CA SER A 307 26.41 28.23 15.55
C SER A 307 27.10 28.52 16.88
N GLY A 308 26.65 27.92 17.99
CA GLY A 308 27.25 28.08 19.31
C GLY A 308 28.69 27.55 19.42
N ARG A 309 29.11 26.67 18.50
CA ARG A 309 30.47 26.09 18.50
C ARG A 309 31.53 26.94 17.81
N GLY A 310 31.17 28.06 17.17
CA GLY A 310 32.13 29.04 16.64
C GLY A 310 33.00 28.63 15.43
N HIS A 311 32.97 27.36 15.00
CA HIS A 311 33.86 26.85 13.95
C HIS A 311 33.39 27.10 12.50
N LEU A 312 32.11 27.48 12.29
CA LEU A 312 31.51 27.60 10.95
C LEU A 312 30.93 28.99 10.71
N SER A 313 31.04 29.46 9.46
CA SER A 313 30.32 30.67 9.03
C SER A 313 28.82 30.42 8.97
N ARG A 314 28.01 31.46 9.16
CA ARG A 314 26.54 31.33 9.21
C ARG A 314 25.95 30.69 7.96
N GLY A 315 26.47 31.05 6.78
CA GLY A 315 26.04 30.43 5.52
C GLY A 315 26.35 28.94 5.47
N ARG A 316 27.55 28.53 5.93
CA ARG A 316 27.91 27.10 6.02
C ARG A 316 27.05 26.35 7.04
N THR A 317 26.77 26.95 8.19
CA THR A 317 25.87 26.37 9.19
C THR A 317 24.45 26.20 8.64
N PHE A 318 23.92 27.20 7.94
CA PHE A 318 22.61 27.11 7.31
C PHE A 318 22.51 25.97 6.29
N VAL A 319 23.51 25.87 5.41
CA VAL A 319 23.58 24.78 4.41
C VAL A 319 23.67 23.43 5.10
N LEU A 320 24.54 23.29 6.11
CA LEU A 320 24.72 22.04 6.86
C LEU A 320 23.43 21.62 7.57
N VAL A 321 22.74 22.53 8.26
CA VAL A 321 21.46 22.26 8.93
C VAL A 321 20.39 21.81 7.93
N THR A 322 20.31 22.48 6.78
CA THR A 322 19.36 22.11 5.72
C THR A 322 19.65 20.71 5.18
N ILE A 323 20.91 20.36 4.95
CA ILE A 323 21.32 19.01 4.54
C ILE A 323 20.94 17.99 5.61
N LEU A 324 21.22 18.26 6.89
CA LEU A 324 20.88 17.36 8.00
C LEU A 324 19.36 17.12 8.10
N GLY A 325 18.54 18.16 7.91
CA GLY A 325 17.08 18.02 7.90
C GLY A 325 16.57 17.20 6.73
N LEU A 326 17.12 17.41 5.53
CA LEU A 326 16.80 16.58 4.36
C LEU A 326 17.21 15.12 4.57
N THR A 327 18.41 14.86 5.09
CA THR A 327 18.88 13.51 5.40
C THR A 327 17.99 12.83 6.44
N LEU A 328 17.62 13.53 7.52
CA LEU A 328 16.69 13.02 8.51
C LEU A 328 15.33 12.71 7.89
N SER A 329 14.80 13.60 7.05
CA SER A 329 13.52 13.37 6.39
C SER A 329 13.56 12.16 5.46
N VAL A 330 14.62 11.99 4.66
CA VAL A 330 14.78 10.80 3.80
C VAL A 330 14.87 9.53 4.64
N ALA A 331 15.56 9.56 5.79
CA ALA A 331 15.65 8.41 6.69
C ALA A 331 14.29 8.01 7.29
N ILE A 332 13.48 9.00 7.70
CA ILE A 332 12.12 8.77 8.22
C ILE A 332 11.24 8.17 7.11
N GLU A 333 11.24 8.77 5.92
CA GLU A 333 10.48 8.31 4.77
C GLU A 333 10.86 6.89 4.34
N TRP A 334 12.16 6.60 4.33
CA TRP A 334 12.66 5.25 4.04
C TRP A 334 12.19 4.24 5.08
N ALA A 335 12.19 4.59 6.37
CA ALA A 335 11.68 3.73 7.43
C ALA A 335 10.14 3.55 7.33
N GLN A 336 9.40 4.62 7.01
CA GLN A 336 7.95 4.55 6.81
C GLN A 336 7.54 3.63 5.66
N ALA A 337 8.38 3.44 4.64
CA ALA A 337 8.12 2.46 3.58
C ALA A 337 8.07 1.00 4.08
N TYR A 338 8.49 0.73 5.32
CA TYR A 338 8.38 -0.55 6.00
C TYR A 338 7.17 -0.62 6.95
N LEU A 339 6.41 0.47 7.11
CA LEU A 339 5.17 0.53 7.87
C LEU A 339 3.98 0.42 6.90
N PRO A 340 3.23 -0.70 6.91
CA PRO A 340 2.12 -0.88 5.96
C PRO A 340 1.04 0.20 6.03
N SER A 341 0.84 0.83 7.19
CA SER A 341 -0.11 1.92 7.39
C SER A 341 0.38 3.30 6.93
N ARG A 342 1.63 3.45 6.48
CA ARG A 342 2.23 4.75 6.10
C ARG A 342 2.69 4.78 4.66
N ASP A 343 2.41 5.88 3.98
CA ASP A 343 2.87 6.10 2.61
C ASP A 343 4.13 6.95 2.63
N SER A 344 5.15 6.54 1.88
CA SER A 344 6.37 7.33 1.73
C SER A 344 6.25 8.29 0.54
N SER A 345 6.62 9.55 0.75
CA SER A 345 6.35 10.67 -0.14
C SER A 345 7.60 11.54 -0.36
N LEU A 346 7.90 11.84 -1.63
CA LEU A 346 8.95 12.81 -1.97
C LEU A 346 8.54 14.24 -1.58
N ILE A 347 7.24 14.55 -1.60
CA ILE A 347 6.71 15.87 -1.27
C ILE A 347 6.99 16.18 0.21
N ASP A 348 6.91 15.18 1.07
CA ASP A 348 7.16 15.29 2.50
C ASP A 348 8.63 15.62 2.77
N VAL A 349 9.56 14.97 2.06
CA VAL A 349 11.00 15.34 2.09
C VAL A 349 11.22 16.80 1.72
N VAL A 350 10.59 17.27 0.65
CA VAL A 350 10.72 18.66 0.21
C VAL A 350 10.14 19.62 1.26
N CYS A 351 8.95 19.33 1.79
CA CYS A 351 8.29 20.15 2.80
C CYS A 351 9.09 20.22 4.11
N ASN A 352 9.61 19.09 4.57
CA ASN A 352 10.48 18.99 5.75
C ASN A 352 11.79 19.76 5.54
N GLY A 353 12.36 19.70 4.33
CA GLY A 353 13.52 20.50 3.93
C GLY A 353 13.24 22.00 3.96
N VAL A 354 12.11 22.44 3.41
CA VAL A 354 11.66 23.85 3.45
C VAL A 354 11.44 24.30 4.90
N GLY A 355 10.76 23.50 5.71
CA GLY A 355 10.57 23.77 7.13
C GLY A 355 11.89 23.95 7.87
N THR A 356 12.83 23.03 7.66
CA THR A 356 14.19 23.10 8.21
C THR A 356 14.89 24.41 7.82
N ALA A 357 14.87 24.76 6.54
CA ALA A 357 15.50 25.98 6.04
C ALA A 357 14.86 27.24 6.64
N LEU A 358 13.53 27.30 6.71
CA LEU A 358 12.81 28.42 7.33
C LEU A 358 13.18 28.55 8.82
N GLY A 359 13.18 27.45 9.56
CA GLY A 359 13.58 27.42 10.98
C GLY A 359 15.00 27.93 11.21
N ALA A 360 15.96 27.48 10.40
CA ALA A 360 17.34 27.96 10.45
C ALA A 360 17.44 29.46 10.09
N ALA A 361 16.66 29.92 9.12
CA ALA A 361 16.63 31.31 8.69
C ALA A 361 16.12 32.28 9.76
N MET A 362 15.24 31.83 10.68
CA MET A 362 14.68 32.67 11.76
C MET A 362 15.74 33.31 12.66
N VAL A 363 16.95 32.73 12.73
CA VAL A 363 18.05 33.22 13.58
C VAL A 363 19.03 34.12 12.82
N LEU A 364 18.91 34.22 11.49
CA LEU A 364 19.77 35.07 10.68
C LEU A 364 19.57 36.59 10.95
N PRO A 365 18.35 37.10 11.23
CA PRO A 365 18.14 38.49 11.56
C PRO A 365 18.84 38.92 12.87
N PRO A 366 19.55 40.07 12.89
CA PRO A 366 20.31 40.54 14.06
C PRO A 366 19.51 40.80 15.33
N ARG A 367 18.19 41.05 15.23
CA ARG A 367 17.30 41.36 16.37
C ARG A 367 16.91 40.11 17.17
N VAL A 368 16.49 39.05 16.49
CA VAL A 368 16.18 37.75 17.10
C VAL A 368 17.43 37.15 17.73
N ARG A 369 18.57 37.32 17.05
CA ARG A 369 19.89 36.94 17.56
C ARG A 369 20.26 37.68 18.85
N ARG A 370 19.89 38.95 19.02
CA ARG A 370 20.23 39.72 20.22
C ARG A 370 19.52 39.18 21.46
N VAL A 371 18.22 38.91 21.33
CA VAL A 371 17.41 38.27 22.38
C VAL A 371 18.00 36.90 22.74
N PHE A 372 18.42 36.12 21.73
CA PHE A 372 19.03 34.82 21.98
C PHE A 372 20.45 34.91 22.58
N VAL A 373 21.29 35.80 22.08
CA VAL A 373 22.63 36.03 22.62
C VAL A 373 22.53 36.60 24.03
N GLU A 374 21.53 37.40 24.36
CA GLU A 374 21.26 37.84 25.73
C GLU A 374 20.77 36.67 26.60
N LEU A 375 19.93 35.78 26.08
CA LEU A 375 19.54 34.55 26.78
C LEU A 375 20.73 33.61 27.03
N VAL A 376 21.68 33.52 26.10
CA VAL A 376 22.91 32.71 26.23
C VAL A 376 23.98 33.40 27.08
N LYS A 377 24.19 34.72 26.94
CA LYS A 377 25.12 35.49 27.79
C LYS A 377 24.64 35.60 29.23
N TRP A 378 23.33 35.69 29.46
CA TRP A 378 22.75 35.56 30.79
C TRP A 378 23.05 34.19 31.42
N GLN A 379 23.32 33.15 30.63
CA GLN A 379 23.79 31.85 31.14
C GLN A 379 25.27 31.88 31.53
N GLU A 380 26.12 32.64 30.81
CA GLU A 380 27.54 32.83 31.16
C GLU A 380 27.72 33.71 32.41
N GLU A 381 26.95 34.81 32.52
CA GLU A 381 27.05 35.75 33.66
C GLU A 381 26.44 35.21 34.96
N ALA A 382 25.47 34.27 34.88
CA ALA A 382 24.85 33.65 36.04
C ALA A 382 25.62 32.44 36.61
N SER A 383 26.79 32.10 36.05
CA SER A 383 27.71 31.12 36.64
C SER A 383 28.59 31.81 37.68
N PRO A 384 28.55 31.44 38.98
CA PRO A 384 29.41 32.05 39.97
C PRO A 384 30.86 31.72 39.62
N LYS A 385 31.66 32.75 39.35
CA LYS A 385 33.11 32.63 39.16
C LYS A 385 33.70 32.01 40.44
N GLN A 386 34.13 30.76 40.36
CA GLN A 386 34.97 30.18 41.39
C GLN A 386 36.33 30.89 41.34
N PHE A 387 36.66 31.59 42.43
CA PHE A 387 38.01 32.05 42.73
C PHE A 387 38.83 30.90 43.31
#